data_AF-A0A417YWX6-F1
#
_entry.id   AF-A0A417YWX6-F1
#
_cell.length_a   1.000
_cell.length_b   1.000
_cell.length_c   1.000
_cell.angle_alpha   90.00
_cell.angle_beta   90.00
_cell.angle_gamma   90.00
#
_symmetry.space_group_name_H-M   'P 1'
#
loop_
_entity.id
_entity.type
_entity.pdbx_description
1 polymer ?
#
loop_
_entity_poly.entity_id
_entity_poly.type
_entity_poly.pdbx_seq_one_letter_code
_entity_poly.pdbx_strand_id
1 'polypeptide(L)' 'MVQVNVKVEYLGKNYMTNVITTPQASDEEIQRQALEQVMKQWAQ' A
#
# COMPACT_ATOMS: atom_id res chain seq x y z
N MET A 1 2.73 9.29 -13.59
CA MET A 1 2.57 8.47 -12.38
C MET A 1 2.30 9.38 -11.22
N VAL A 2 1.51 8.93 -10.25
CA VAL A 2 1.16 9.68 -9.03
C VAL A 2 1.57 8.85 -7.83
N GLN A 3 1.96 9.53 -6.75
CA GLN A 3 2.23 8.88 -5.47
C GLN A 3 1.04 9.09 -4.54
N VAL A 4 0.53 8.01 -3.97
CA VAL A 4 -0.58 8.03 -3.03
C VAL A 4 -0.10 7.47 -1.70
N ASN A 5 -0.39 8.16 -0.60
CA ASN A 5 -0.14 7.66 0.75
C ASN A 5 -1.32 6.79 1.18
N VAL A 6 -1.05 5.55 1.56
CA VAL A 6 -2.06 4.55 1.91
C VAL A 6 -1.77 4.03 3.31
N LYS A 7 -2.80 4.03 4.16
CA LYS A 7 -2.76 3.39 5.47
C LYS A 7 -3.31 1.98 5.35
N VAL A 8 -2.54 0.97 5.76
CA VAL A 8 -2.94 -0.43 5.77
C VAL A 8 -2.78 -1.04 7.15
N GLU A 9 -3.66 -1.98 7.49
CA GLU A 9 -3.54 -2.77 8.70
C GLU A 9 -2.88 -4.11 8.39
N TYR A 10 -1.82 -4.45 9.12
CA TYR A 10 -1.10 -5.71 9.00
C TYR A 10 -0.65 -6.20 10.37
N LEU A 11 -0.88 -7.46 10.70
CA LEU A 11 -0.54 -8.07 12.00
C LEU A 11 -1.04 -7.26 13.22
N GLY A 12 -2.25 -6.68 13.13
CA GLY A 12 -2.85 -5.86 14.20
C GLY A 12 -2.18 -4.51 14.41
N LYS A 13 -1.31 -4.07 13.50
CA LYS A 13 -0.65 -2.75 13.49
C LYS A 13 -1.04 -1.97 12.25
N ASN A 14 -1.04 -0.65 12.37
CA ASN A 14 -1.29 0.26 11.27
C ASN A 14 0.03 0.74 10.66
N TYR A 15 0.17 0.61 9.35
CA TYR A 15 1.33 1.04 8.59
C TYR A 15 0.92 2.08 7.55
N MET A 16 1.79 3.07 7.33
CA MET A 16 1.64 4.03 6.24
C MET A 16 2.68 3.70 5.17
N THR A 17 2.25 3.55 3.92
CA THR A 17 3.14 3.32 2.79
C THR A 17 2.76 4.18 1.59
N ASN A 18 3.72 4.36 0.69
CA ASN A 18 3.55 5.13 -0.54
C ASN A 18 3.40 4.18 -1.72
N VAL A 19 2.30 4.32 -2.47
CA VAL A 19 2.07 3.57 -3.70
C VAL A 19 2.25 4.51 -4.89
N ILE A 20 3.18 4.17 -5.79
CA ILE A 20 3.37 4.86 -7.06
C ILE A 20 2.50 4.17 -8.09
N THR A 21 1.50 4.87 -8.61
CA THR A 21 0.48 4.28 -9.49
C THR A 21 0.10 5.23 -10.64
N THR A 22 -0.80 4.79 -11.52
CA THR A 22 -1.41 5.64 -12.54
C THR A 22 -2.62 6.39 -11.95
N PRO A 23 -2.95 7.61 -12.44
CA PRO A 23 -4.13 8.33 -11.96
C PRO A 23 -5.46 7.60 -12.13
N GLN A 24 -5.52 6.57 -13.00
CA GLN A 24 -6.71 5.77 -13.29
C GLN A 24 -6.77 4.47 -12.48
N ALA A 25 -5.76 4.18 -11.66
CA ALA A 25 -5.76 2.98 -10.83
C ALA A 25 -6.92 3.03 -9.82
N SER A 26 -7.54 1.88 -9.60
CA SER A 26 -8.61 1.77 -8.62
C SER A 26 -8.04 1.76 -7.19
N ASP A 27 -8.86 2.17 -6.24
CA ASP A 27 -8.51 2.13 -4.81
C ASP A 27 -8.16 0.71 -4.34
N GLU A 28 -8.81 -0.32 -4.89
CA GLU A 28 -8.53 -1.72 -4.60
C GLU A 28 -7.11 -2.11 -5.04
N GLU A 29 -6.71 -1.71 -6.24
CA GLU A 29 -5.37 -2.00 -6.76
C GLU A 29 -4.30 -1.24 -5.98
N ILE A 30 -4.59 -0.01 -5.57
CA ILE A 30 -3.73 0.80 -4.69
C ILE A 30 -3.59 0.13 -3.31
N GLN A 31 -4.69 -0.33 -2.71
CA GLN A 31 -4.64 -1.03 -1.43
C GLN A 31 -3.88 -2.35 -1.51
N ARG A 32 -4.07 -3.15 -2.57
CA ARG A 32 -3.33 -4.40 -2.75
C ARG A 32 -1.83 -4.14 -2.80
N GLN A 33 -1.41 -3.16 -3.60
CA GLN A 33 0.01 -2.77 -3.69
C GLN A 33 0.56 -2.28 -2.35
N ALA A 34 -0.21 -1.48 -1.61
CA ALA A 34 0.17 -1.00 -0.29
C ALA A 34 0.39 -2.17 0.69
N LEU A 35 -0.54 -3.13 0.72
CA LEU A 35 -0.43 -4.30 1.59
C LEU A 35 0.77 -5.17 1.21
N GLU A 36 0.97 -5.44 -0.09
CA GLU A 36 2.13 -6.21 -0.57
C GLU A 36 3.47 -5.56 -0.18
N GLN A 37 3.57 -4.24 -0.27
CA GLN A 37 4.78 -3.53 0.16
C GLN A 37 5.03 -3.69 1.66
N VAL A 38 4.00 -3.52 2.49
CA VAL A 38 4.10 -3.71 3.94
C VAL A 38 4.45 -5.16 4.27
N MET A 39 3.83 -6.13 3.60
CA MET A 39 4.19 -7.54 3.74
C MET A 39 5.66 -7.76 3.39
N LYS A 40 6.16 -7.28 2.25
CA LYS A 40 7.58 -7.44 1.86
C LYS A 40 8.56 -6.77 2.83
N GLN A 41 8.16 -5.65 3.42
CA GLN A 41 9.02 -4.90 4.35
C GLN A 41 9.04 -5.51 5.76
N TRP A 42 7.94 -6.15 6.19
CA TRP A 42 7.76 -6.59 7.58
C TRP A 42 7.59 -8.10 7.75
N ALA A 43 7.32 -8.86 6.70
CA ALA A 43 7.40 -10.33 6.70
C ALA A 43 8.84 -10.74 6.39
N GLN A 44 9.68 -10.73 7.43
CA GLN A 44 10.94 -11.48 7.41
C GLN A 44 10.69 -12.98 7.49
#